data_AF-B4NSK5-F1
#
_entry.id   AF-B4NSK5-F1
#
_cell.length_a   1.000
_cell.length_b   1.000
_cell.length_c   1.000
_cell.angle_alpha   90.00
_cell.angle_beta   90.00
_cell.angle_gamma   90.00
#
_symmetry.space_group_name_H-M   'P 1'
#
loop_
_entity.id
_entity.type
_entity.pdbx_description
1 polymer ?
#
loop_
_entity_poly.entity_id
_entity_poly.type
_entity_poly.pdbx_seq_one_letter_code
_entity_poly.pdbx_strand_id
1 'polypeptide(L)'
;MGKRQHQKDKMYLTYTEWSELYGGKKMESLENDHVKFKRLPFEHCCITMAPYEMPYCDLQGNVFEYEAILKFLKTFKVNPITGQKMDSKSLVKLNFHRNANDEYHCPALFKPFSKNSHIVAVATTGNVYCWEAIDQLNIKTKNWKDLVDDTPFQRKDIITIQDPQKLEKYDISTFYHIKKNLRVLTEEEQQERKNPASGRIKTMNLETKETLEQLQQDYQPAEEEASTSKRTADKFNAAH
;
A
#
# COMPACT_ATOMS: atom_id res chain seq x y z
N MET A 1 -42.00 31.73 32.09
CA MET A 1 -41.35 30.89 33.13
C MET A 1 -40.87 29.60 32.47
N GLY A 2 -39.60 29.56 32.03
CA GLY A 2 -39.08 28.48 31.17
C GLY A 2 -38.72 27.22 31.97
N LYS A 3 -39.41 26.10 31.70
CA LYS A 3 -39.27 24.79 32.38
C LYS A 3 -37.91 24.06 32.18
N ARG A 4 -36.85 24.75 31.74
CA ARG A 4 -35.53 24.12 31.44
C ARG A 4 -34.31 24.87 32.01
N GLN A 5 -34.52 25.85 32.89
CA GLN A 5 -33.42 26.69 33.38
C GLN A 5 -32.49 25.97 34.39
N HIS A 6 -32.99 24.99 35.14
CA HIS A 6 -32.22 24.26 36.15
C HIS A 6 -31.62 22.93 35.68
N GLN A 7 -31.70 22.58 34.39
CA GLN A 7 -31.20 21.27 33.96
C GLN A 7 -29.66 21.20 33.92
N LYS A 8 -28.99 22.35 33.95
CA LYS A 8 -27.52 22.49 33.84
C LYS A 8 -26.77 22.54 35.18
N ASP A 9 -27.45 22.74 36.30
CA ASP A 9 -26.86 22.78 37.65
C ASP A 9 -26.93 21.40 38.32
N LYS A 10 -26.21 20.42 37.74
CA LYS A 10 -26.09 19.08 38.31
C LYS A 10 -24.64 18.81 38.63
N MET A 11 -24.37 18.25 39.82
CA MET A 11 -23.01 17.84 40.21
C MET A 11 -22.51 16.57 39.49
N TYR A 12 -23.32 15.99 38.59
CA TYR A 12 -22.94 14.84 37.78
C TYR A 12 -23.18 15.14 36.29
N LEU A 13 -22.31 14.60 35.44
CA LEU A 13 -22.46 14.66 33.99
C LEU A 13 -23.49 13.65 33.53
N THR A 14 -24.46 14.09 32.74
CA THR A 14 -25.37 13.17 32.03
C THR A 14 -24.68 12.55 30.82
N TYR A 15 -25.17 11.39 30.37
CA TYR A 15 -24.64 10.70 29.19
C TYR A 15 -24.59 11.63 27.95
N THR A 16 -25.64 12.43 27.75
CA THR A 16 -25.73 13.41 26.66
C THR A 16 -24.73 14.56 26.80
N GLU A 17 -24.54 15.09 28.01
CA GLU A 17 -23.55 16.16 28.25
C GLU A 17 -22.11 15.66 28.12
N TRP A 18 -21.84 14.41 28.51
CA TRP A 18 -20.57 13.76 28.29
C TRP A 18 -20.30 13.57 26.79
N SER A 19 -21.29 13.09 26.01
CA SER A 19 -21.11 12.87 24.58
C SER A 19 -20.96 14.16 23.76
N GLU A 20 -21.66 15.24 24.13
CA GLU A 20 -21.79 16.43 23.27
C GLU A 20 -20.97 17.66 23.73
N LEU A 21 -20.83 17.91 25.03
CA LEU A 21 -20.36 19.20 25.55
C LEU A 21 -18.96 19.16 26.18
N TYR A 22 -18.64 18.13 26.98
CA TYR A 22 -17.46 18.16 27.85
C TYR A 22 -16.36 17.13 27.51
N GLY A 23 -16.41 16.54 26.32
CA GLY A 23 -15.27 15.79 25.78
C GLY A 23 -15.34 14.27 25.90
N GLY A 24 -16.53 13.68 25.81
CA GLY A 24 -16.67 12.27 25.46
C GLY A 24 -16.01 11.96 24.11
N LYS A 25 -15.61 10.70 23.90
CA LYS A 25 -15.01 10.24 22.64
C LYS A 25 -15.95 10.62 21.49
N LYS A 26 -15.57 11.62 20.69
CA LYS A 26 -16.32 12.01 19.49
C LYS A 26 -16.49 10.78 18.61
N MET A 27 -17.71 10.57 18.09
CA MET A 27 -17.97 9.49 17.16
C MET A 27 -16.98 9.64 15.99
N GLU A 28 -16.17 8.61 15.74
CA GLU A 28 -15.21 8.60 14.63
C GLU A 28 -16.00 8.74 13.33
N SER A 29 -16.15 9.95 12.82
CA SER A 29 -16.61 10.18 11.47
C SER A 29 -15.50 9.77 10.51
N LEU A 30 -15.86 9.15 9.38
CA LEU A 30 -14.93 8.79 8.31
C LEU A 30 -14.05 9.98 7.88
N GLU A 31 -14.57 11.21 8.00
CA GLU A 31 -13.85 12.45 7.73
C GLU A 31 -12.74 12.77 8.75
N ASN A 32 -12.91 12.39 10.02
CA ASN A 32 -11.90 12.59 11.08
C ASN A 32 -10.82 11.50 11.08
N ASP A 33 -11.05 10.36 10.42
CA ASP A 33 -10.08 9.27 10.36
C ASP A 33 -8.92 9.58 9.38
N HIS A 34 -9.17 10.48 8.41
CA HIS A 34 -8.16 11.05 7.53
C HIS A 34 -7.23 12.06 8.23
N VAL A 35 -7.56 12.53 9.44
CA VAL A 35 -6.82 13.59 10.15
C VAL A 35 -5.81 13.03 11.16
N LYS A 36 -5.86 11.73 11.47
CA LYS A 36 -4.85 11.08 12.32
C LYS A 36 -3.67 10.67 11.45
N PHE A 37 -2.57 11.41 11.53
CA PHE A 37 -1.28 11.02 10.95
C PHE A 37 -0.92 9.60 11.38
N LYS A 38 -0.99 8.64 10.44
CA LYS A 38 -0.68 7.22 10.67
C LYS A 38 0.61 6.92 9.93
N ARG A 39 1.74 7.02 10.64
CA ARG A 39 3.07 6.76 10.10
C ARG A 39 3.33 5.27 9.98
N LEU A 40 3.66 4.81 8.77
CA LEU A 40 4.13 3.45 8.57
C LEU A 40 5.56 3.27 9.13
N PRO A 41 5.82 2.25 9.96
CA PRO A 41 7.18 1.92 10.39
C PRO A 41 8.05 1.48 9.21
N PHE A 42 9.38 1.72 9.28
CA PHE A 42 10.30 1.34 8.20
C PHE A 42 10.35 -0.16 7.94
N GLU A 43 10.00 -0.98 8.93
CA GLU A 43 10.02 -2.45 8.87
C GLU A 43 8.81 -3.04 8.11
N HIS A 44 7.86 -2.20 7.69
CA HIS A 44 6.60 -2.63 7.09
C HIS A 44 6.54 -2.27 5.61
N CYS A 45 5.90 -3.13 4.84
CA CYS A 45 5.66 -2.94 3.42
C CYS A 45 4.57 -1.88 3.18
N CYS A 46 4.80 -0.98 2.22
CA CYS A 46 3.86 0.10 1.91
C CYS A 46 2.58 -0.34 1.17
N ILE A 47 2.48 -1.60 0.73
CA ILE A 47 1.25 -2.15 0.11
C ILE A 47 0.46 -2.97 1.14
N THR A 48 1.12 -3.91 1.82
CA THR A 48 0.46 -4.87 2.72
C THR A 48 0.29 -4.32 4.13
N MET A 49 1.01 -3.26 4.50
CA MET A 49 1.08 -2.72 5.87
C MET A 49 1.52 -3.74 6.91
N ALA A 50 2.21 -4.79 6.48
CA ALA A 50 2.74 -5.86 7.31
C ALA A 50 4.28 -5.85 7.25
N PRO A 51 4.96 -6.44 8.24
CA PRO A 51 6.39 -6.66 8.18
C PRO A 51 6.79 -7.41 6.91
N TYR A 52 7.89 -7.00 6.28
CA TYR A 52 8.41 -7.66 5.09
C TYR A 52 9.44 -8.75 5.43
N GLU A 53 9.55 -9.74 4.55
CA GLU A 53 10.60 -10.77 4.57
C GLU A 53 11.65 -10.49 3.51
N MET A 54 11.22 -10.17 2.28
CA MET A 54 12.09 -9.81 1.16
C MET A 54 11.83 -8.36 0.73
N PRO A 55 12.47 -7.38 1.40
CA PRO A 55 12.25 -5.98 1.10
C PRO A 55 12.88 -5.59 -0.25
N TYR A 56 12.09 -4.91 -1.06
CA TYR A 56 12.51 -4.21 -2.26
C TYR A 56 12.15 -2.74 -2.13
N CYS A 57 12.94 -1.85 -2.69
CA CYS A 57 12.61 -0.43 -2.74
C CYS A 57 12.57 0.12 -4.15
N ASP A 58 11.83 1.22 -4.30
CA ASP A 58 11.98 2.10 -5.44
C ASP A 58 13.11 3.12 -5.22
N LEU A 59 13.45 3.86 -6.28
CA LEU A 59 14.44 4.94 -6.22
C LEU A 59 14.01 6.11 -5.29
N GLN A 60 12.73 6.17 -4.91
CA GLN A 60 12.22 7.16 -3.96
C GLN A 60 12.37 6.68 -2.51
N GLY A 61 12.83 5.43 -2.27
CA GLY A 61 13.03 4.84 -0.95
C GLY A 61 11.77 4.26 -0.32
N ASN A 62 10.70 4.07 -1.08
CA ASN A 62 9.50 3.38 -0.63
C ASN A 62 9.77 1.87 -0.61
N VAL A 63 9.49 1.22 0.52
CA VAL A 63 9.82 -0.20 0.73
C VAL A 63 8.57 -1.07 0.55
N PHE A 64 8.74 -2.17 -0.17
CA PHE A 64 7.69 -3.10 -0.52
C PHE A 64 8.15 -4.55 -0.29
N GLU A 65 7.20 -5.43 -0.04
CA GLU A 65 7.41 -6.87 -0.11
C GLU A 65 7.47 -7.31 -1.58
N TYR A 66 8.45 -8.15 -1.93
CA TYR A 66 8.71 -8.58 -3.30
C TYR A 66 7.47 -9.15 -4.00
N GLU A 67 6.75 -10.06 -3.36
CA GLU A 67 5.57 -10.68 -3.95
C GLU A 67 4.44 -9.67 -4.19
N ALA A 68 4.23 -8.78 -3.22
CA ALA A 68 3.15 -7.80 -3.26
C ALA A 68 3.38 -6.78 -4.38
N ILE A 69 4.60 -6.24 -4.49
CA ILE A 69 4.91 -5.25 -5.53
C ILE A 69 4.87 -5.86 -6.92
N LEU A 70 5.32 -7.10 -7.10
CA LEU A 70 5.22 -7.78 -8.39
C LEU A 70 3.78 -8.00 -8.83
N LYS A 71 2.92 -8.48 -7.92
CA LYS A 71 1.48 -8.64 -8.19
C LYS A 71 0.82 -7.30 -8.53
N PHE A 72 1.20 -6.23 -7.83
CA PHE A 72 0.69 -4.87 -8.08
C PHE A 72 1.13 -4.33 -9.44
N LEU A 73 2.42 -4.42 -9.78
CA LEU A 73 2.97 -3.94 -11.04
C LEU A 73 2.44 -4.71 -12.25
N LYS A 74 2.21 -6.02 -12.13
CA LYS A 74 1.57 -6.82 -13.19
C LYS A 74 0.16 -6.30 -13.53
N THR A 75 -0.59 -5.91 -12.51
CA THR A 75 -1.99 -5.46 -12.66
C THR A 75 -2.08 -4.01 -13.13
N PHE A 76 -1.35 -3.10 -12.48
CA PHE A 76 -1.55 -1.66 -12.66
C PHE A 76 -0.39 -0.93 -13.36
N LYS A 77 0.82 -1.51 -13.42
CA LYS A 77 2.03 -0.92 -14.03
C LYS A 77 2.36 0.51 -13.54
N VAL A 78 1.95 0.83 -12.31
CA VAL A 78 2.20 2.11 -11.65
C VAL A 78 2.73 1.88 -10.24
N ASN A 79 3.46 2.86 -9.72
CA ASN A 79 3.92 2.88 -8.34
C ASN A 79 2.71 3.03 -7.39
N PRO A 80 2.56 2.14 -6.39
CA PRO A 80 1.44 2.18 -5.43
C PRO A 80 1.41 3.43 -4.54
N ILE A 81 2.51 4.18 -4.42
CA ILE A 81 2.61 5.38 -3.58
C ILE A 81 2.52 6.64 -4.42
N THR A 82 3.35 6.76 -5.46
CA THR A 82 3.42 8.00 -6.27
C THR A 82 2.43 8.03 -7.43
N GLY A 83 1.93 6.87 -7.87
CA GLY A 83 1.08 6.75 -9.07
C GLY A 83 1.82 6.92 -10.40
N GLN A 84 3.14 7.09 -10.39
CA GLN A 84 3.96 7.18 -11.61
C GLN A 84 4.14 5.81 -12.26
N LYS A 85 4.36 5.76 -13.57
CA LYS A 85 4.68 4.50 -14.26
C LYS A 85 5.99 3.92 -13.72
N MET A 86 5.99 2.63 -13.42
CA MET A 86 7.13 1.94 -12.83
C MET A 86 7.24 0.53 -13.38
N ASP A 87 8.47 0.09 -13.63
CA ASP A 87 8.78 -1.26 -14.08
C ASP A 87 9.36 -2.10 -12.94
N SER A 88 9.21 -3.42 -13.04
CA SER A 88 9.79 -4.36 -12.06
C SER A 88 11.32 -4.32 -12.02
N LYS A 89 11.98 -3.95 -13.12
CA LYS A 89 13.44 -3.85 -13.22
C LYS A 89 14.05 -2.69 -12.45
N SER A 90 13.26 -1.64 -12.17
CA SER A 90 13.74 -0.47 -11.42
C SER A 90 13.74 -0.68 -9.91
N LEU A 91 13.25 -1.83 -9.43
CA LEU A 91 13.23 -2.16 -8.01
C LEU A 91 14.61 -2.65 -7.57
N VAL A 92 15.06 -2.16 -6.43
CA VAL A 92 16.32 -2.55 -5.80
C VAL A 92 16.00 -3.48 -4.64
N LYS A 93 16.65 -4.64 -4.58
CA LYS A 93 16.56 -5.53 -3.42
C LYS A 93 17.29 -4.88 -2.24
N LEU A 94 16.67 -4.84 -1.06
CA LEU A 94 17.31 -4.32 0.14
C LEU A 94 17.86 -5.46 1.00
N ASN A 95 19.06 -5.24 1.55
CA ASN A 95 19.72 -6.13 2.50
C ASN A 95 19.80 -5.43 3.86
N PHE A 96 18.93 -5.83 4.77
CA PHE A 96 18.98 -5.38 6.16
C PHE A 96 19.79 -6.38 7.00
N HIS A 97 20.71 -5.86 7.83
CA HIS A 97 21.49 -6.67 8.76
C HIS A 97 20.81 -6.72 10.12
N ARG A 98 20.81 -7.90 10.75
CA ARG A 98 20.24 -8.13 12.08
C ARG A 98 21.34 -8.42 13.09
N ASN A 99 21.21 -7.88 14.29
CA ASN A 99 22.15 -8.12 15.38
C ASN A 99 21.81 -9.45 16.08
N ALA A 100 22.56 -9.79 17.13
CA ALA A 100 22.30 -11.01 17.92
C ALA A 100 20.94 -11.01 18.66
N ASN A 101 20.27 -9.86 18.76
CA ASN A 101 18.95 -9.70 19.37
C ASN A 101 17.83 -9.67 18.31
N ASP A 102 18.12 -10.04 17.06
CA ASP A 102 17.22 -9.98 15.90
C ASP A 102 16.71 -8.58 15.52
N GLU A 103 17.33 -7.52 16.01
CA GLU A 103 17.01 -6.13 15.67
C GLU A 103 17.82 -5.67 14.45
N TYR A 104 17.17 -4.90 13.58
CA TYR A 104 17.86 -4.30 12.43
C TYR A 104 18.90 -3.27 12.88
N HIS A 105 20.10 -3.34 12.31
CA HIS A 105 21.19 -2.44 12.65
C HIS A 105 22.01 -2.04 11.42
N CYS A 106 22.75 -0.94 11.55
CA CYS A 106 23.71 -0.51 10.54
C CYS A 106 24.98 -1.38 10.61
N PRO A 107 25.40 -2.04 9.52
CA PRO A 107 26.55 -2.94 9.54
C PRO A 107 27.89 -2.21 9.76
N ALA A 108 27.98 -0.92 9.41
CA ALA A 108 29.22 -0.15 9.57
C ALA A 108 29.43 0.42 10.98
N LEU A 109 28.35 0.86 11.64
CA LEU A 109 28.42 1.50 12.97
C LEU A 109 27.88 0.62 14.10
N PHE A 110 27.36 -0.57 13.79
CA PHE A 110 26.71 -1.50 14.72
C PHE A 110 25.58 -0.89 15.56
N LYS A 111 25.00 0.21 15.08
CA LYS A 111 23.92 0.94 15.76
C LYS A 111 22.56 0.37 15.34
N PRO A 112 21.69 -0.03 16.29
CA PRO A 112 20.34 -0.49 15.96
C PRO A 112 19.50 0.65 15.38
N PHE A 113 18.64 0.32 14.42
CA PHE A 113 17.71 1.27 13.83
C PHE A 113 16.51 1.48 14.75
N SER A 114 16.07 2.72 14.81
CA SER A 114 14.90 3.14 15.58
C SER A 114 13.88 3.87 14.70
N LYS A 115 12.68 4.10 15.24
CA LYS A 115 11.60 4.85 14.56
C LYS A 115 12.00 6.26 14.11
N ASN A 116 13.05 6.84 14.68
CA ASN A 116 13.54 8.18 14.33
C ASN A 116 14.95 8.17 13.73
N SER A 117 15.47 6.99 13.38
CA SER A 117 16.76 6.87 12.72
C SER A 117 16.69 7.38 11.28
N HIS A 118 17.76 8.03 10.81
CA HIS A 118 17.91 8.36 9.40
C HIS A 118 18.54 7.16 8.68
N ILE A 119 17.73 6.47 7.87
CA ILE A 119 18.07 5.19 7.24
C ILE A 119 18.18 5.38 5.74
N VAL A 120 19.27 4.87 5.16
CA VAL A 120 19.63 5.07 3.77
C VAL A 120 20.15 3.76 3.19
N ALA A 121 19.84 3.48 1.94
CA ALA A 121 20.35 2.32 1.22
C ALA A 121 21.21 2.75 0.03
N VAL A 122 22.15 1.90 -0.36
CA VAL A 122 22.92 2.07 -1.60
C VAL A 122 22.25 1.25 -2.70
N ALA A 123 21.89 1.88 -3.82
CA ALA A 123 21.10 1.26 -4.88
C ALA A 123 21.82 0.11 -5.60
N THR A 124 23.16 0.16 -5.67
CA THR A 124 23.97 -0.83 -6.39
C THR A 124 24.04 -2.16 -5.64
N THR A 125 24.19 -2.13 -4.31
CA THR A 125 24.30 -3.33 -3.45
C THR A 125 23.00 -3.70 -2.77
N GLY A 126 22.14 -2.71 -2.52
CA GLY A 126 20.97 -2.87 -1.66
C GLY A 126 21.27 -2.78 -0.17
N ASN A 127 22.53 -2.59 0.23
CA ASN A 127 22.92 -2.60 1.64
C ASN A 127 22.37 -1.35 2.36
N VAL A 128 21.80 -1.55 3.54
CA VAL A 128 21.13 -0.51 4.33
C VAL A 128 22.03 -0.02 5.47
N TYR A 129 22.17 1.31 5.58
CA TYR A 129 23.06 1.99 6.50
C TYR A 129 22.35 3.10 7.27
N CYS A 130 22.95 3.52 8.39
CA CYS A 130 22.68 4.83 8.99
C CYS A 130 23.22 5.92 8.06
N TRP A 131 22.46 7.01 7.90
CA TRP A 131 22.96 8.20 7.17
C TRP A 131 24.30 8.70 7.71
N GLU A 132 24.48 8.66 9.04
CA GLU A 132 25.73 9.05 9.70
C GLU A 132 26.95 8.27 9.18
N ALA A 133 26.79 6.97 8.93
CA ALA A 133 27.87 6.13 8.42
C ALA A 133 28.28 6.57 7.01
N ILE A 134 27.29 6.75 6.12
CA ILE A 134 27.52 7.21 4.75
C ILE A 134 28.09 8.62 4.72
N ASP A 135 27.58 9.54 5.56
CA ASP A 135 28.06 10.92 5.61
C ASP A 135 29.53 11.00 6.06
N GLN A 136 29.89 10.29 7.12
CA GLN A 136 31.25 10.32 7.69
C GLN A 136 32.26 9.50 6.88
N LEU A 137 31.91 8.26 6.50
CA LEU A 137 32.86 7.31 5.93
C LEU A 137 32.92 7.33 4.40
N ASN A 138 31.90 7.87 3.72
CA ASN A 138 31.86 7.99 2.26
C ASN A 138 31.88 9.44 1.78
N ILE A 139 30.90 10.26 2.20
CA ILE A 139 30.71 11.60 1.63
C ILE A 139 31.85 12.54 2.01
N LYS A 140 32.19 12.65 3.31
CA LYS A 140 33.24 13.55 3.80
C LYS A 140 34.64 13.12 3.39
N THR A 141 34.91 11.82 3.37
CA THR A 141 36.18 11.22 2.96
C THR A 141 36.34 11.11 1.44
N LYS A 142 35.27 11.38 0.67
CA LYS A 142 35.19 11.16 -0.78
C LYS A 142 35.48 9.71 -1.20
N ASN A 143 35.17 8.76 -0.33
CA ASN A 143 35.26 7.33 -0.62
C ASN A 143 33.92 6.82 -1.20
N TRP A 144 33.89 6.46 -2.47
CA TRP A 144 32.68 6.07 -3.20
C TRP A 144 32.59 4.55 -3.39
N LYS A 145 32.78 3.82 -2.30
CA LYS A 145 32.72 2.36 -2.24
C LYS A 145 31.81 1.92 -1.11
N ASP A 146 31.02 0.89 -1.34
CA ASP A 146 30.15 0.29 -0.34
C ASP A 146 30.96 -0.15 0.89
N LEU A 147 30.45 0.10 2.09
CA LEU A 147 31.18 -0.11 3.34
C LEU A 147 31.32 -1.57 3.75
N VAL A 148 30.56 -2.49 3.12
CA VAL A 148 30.60 -3.92 3.40
C VAL A 148 31.33 -4.65 2.27
N ASP A 149 30.97 -4.38 1.01
CA ASP A 149 31.43 -5.17 -0.15
C ASP A 149 32.43 -4.43 -1.05
N ASP A 150 32.84 -3.20 -0.72
CA ASP A 150 33.76 -2.34 -1.49
C ASP A 150 33.31 -2.02 -2.94
N THR A 151 32.07 -2.36 -3.31
CA THR A 151 31.57 -2.10 -4.67
C THR A 151 31.44 -0.59 -4.92
N PRO A 152 31.89 -0.08 -6.08
CA PRO A 152 31.84 1.34 -6.35
C PRO A 152 30.39 1.79 -6.59
N PHE A 153 30.01 2.93 -6.02
CA PHE A 153 28.70 3.54 -6.22
C PHE A 153 28.81 5.07 -6.38
N GLN A 154 27.79 5.71 -6.94
CA GLN A 154 27.74 7.16 -7.09
C GLN A 154 26.84 7.81 -6.05
N ARG A 155 27.05 9.10 -5.78
CA ARG A 155 26.19 9.86 -4.85
C ARG A 155 24.69 9.77 -5.18
N LYS A 156 24.34 9.64 -6.47
CA LYS A 156 22.95 9.51 -6.95
C LYS A 156 22.31 8.16 -6.58
N ASP A 157 23.13 7.16 -6.31
CA ASP A 157 22.70 5.80 -5.98
C ASP A 157 22.33 5.69 -4.49
N ILE A 158 22.47 6.78 -3.72
CA ILE A 158 22.07 6.84 -2.32
C ILE A 158 20.56 7.06 -2.24
N ILE A 159 19.83 6.08 -1.74
CA ILE A 159 18.37 6.10 -1.59
C ILE A 159 18.01 6.32 -0.13
N THR A 160 17.33 7.42 0.18
CA THR A 160 16.83 7.68 1.54
C THR A 160 15.53 6.90 1.79
N ILE A 161 15.62 5.89 2.67
CA ILE A 161 14.46 5.15 3.14
C ILE A 161 13.73 6.01 4.17
N GLN A 162 14.32 6.24 5.33
CA GLN A 162 13.68 6.99 6.42
C GLN A 162 14.44 8.27 6.72
N ASP A 163 13.73 9.40 6.77
CA ASP A 163 14.27 10.68 7.21
C ASP A 163 13.41 11.23 8.35
N PRO A 164 13.94 11.41 9.57
CA PRO A 164 13.18 11.94 10.70
C PRO A 164 12.69 13.38 10.48
N GLN A 165 13.27 14.13 9.54
CA GLN A 165 12.85 15.49 9.21
C GLN A 165 11.65 15.52 8.25
N LYS A 166 11.40 14.43 7.51
CA LYS A 166 10.34 14.33 6.48
C LYS A 166 9.34 13.25 6.84
N LEU A 167 8.49 13.58 7.82
CA LEU A 167 7.50 12.65 8.36
C LEU A 167 6.33 12.36 7.40
N GLU A 168 6.01 13.30 6.50
CA GLU A 168 4.86 13.23 5.59
C GLU A 168 4.97 12.10 4.55
N LYS A 169 6.19 11.69 4.20
CA LYS A 169 6.44 10.70 3.13
C LYS A 169 5.78 9.33 3.39
N TYR A 170 5.65 8.94 4.67
CA TYR A 170 5.09 7.65 5.08
C TYR A 170 3.74 7.78 5.77
N ASP A 171 3.02 8.86 5.52
CA ASP A 171 1.63 8.94 5.92
C ASP A 171 0.78 8.04 5.01
N ILE A 172 0.21 7.00 5.61
CA ILE A 172 -0.61 5.98 4.92
C ILE A 172 -1.78 6.64 4.17
N SER A 173 -2.32 7.76 4.69
CA SER A 173 -3.42 8.49 4.06
C SER A 173 -3.07 9.03 2.66
N THR A 174 -1.77 9.24 2.40
CA THR A 174 -1.28 9.89 1.18
C THR A 174 -1.10 8.94 0.02
N PHE A 175 -1.00 7.64 0.28
CA PHE A 175 -0.62 6.63 -0.70
C PHE A 175 -1.64 6.53 -1.84
N TYR A 176 -1.13 6.52 -3.07
CA TYR A 176 -1.96 6.51 -4.28
C TYR A 176 -2.94 5.33 -4.34
N HIS A 177 -2.49 4.12 -4.00
CA HIS A 177 -3.34 2.93 -4.02
C HIS A 177 -4.47 3.00 -2.97
N ILE A 178 -4.25 3.69 -1.85
CA ILE A 178 -5.27 3.90 -0.82
C ILE A 178 -6.28 4.95 -1.29
N LYS A 179 -5.81 6.10 -1.78
CA LYS A 179 -6.67 7.18 -2.28
C LYS A 179 -7.59 6.72 -3.43
N LYS A 180 -7.07 5.86 -4.30
CA LYS A 180 -7.83 5.34 -5.45
C LYS A 180 -8.48 3.97 -5.20
N ASN A 181 -8.39 3.43 -3.98
CA ASN A 181 -8.88 2.09 -3.63
C ASN A 181 -8.41 1.00 -4.62
N LEU A 182 -7.16 1.10 -5.07
CA LEU A 182 -6.53 0.14 -5.97
C LEU A 182 -5.99 -1.02 -5.14
N ARG A 183 -6.72 -2.13 -5.16
CA ARG A 183 -6.31 -3.38 -4.50
C ARG A 183 -6.13 -4.47 -5.54
N VAL A 184 -5.06 -5.25 -5.40
CA VAL A 184 -4.91 -6.48 -6.16
C VAL A 184 -5.84 -7.51 -5.53
N LEU A 185 -6.81 -7.96 -6.31
CA LEU A 185 -7.74 -9.02 -5.91
C LEU A 185 -6.99 -10.34 -5.82
N THR A 186 -7.34 -11.16 -4.83
CA THR A 186 -6.81 -12.53 -4.74
C THR A 186 -7.26 -13.37 -5.93
N GLU A 187 -6.55 -14.45 -6.23
CA GLU A 187 -6.92 -15.35 -7.33
C GLU A 187 -8.33 -15.90 -7.13
N GLU A 188 -8.72 -16.18 -5.89
CA GLU A 188 -10.07 -16.55 -5.49
C GLU A 188 -11.10 -15.47 -5.85
N GLU A 189 -10.88 -14.22 -5.44
CA GLU A 189 -11.76 -13.08 -5.77
C GLU A 189 -11.84 -12.83 -7.29
N GLN A 190 -10.76 -13.08 -8.04
CA GLN A 190 -10.76 -12.97 -9.50
C GLN A 190 -11.52 -14.11 -10.17
N GLN A 191 -11.42 -15.34 -9.64
CA GLN A 191 -12.19 -16.48 -10.10
C GLN A 191 -13.69 -16.31 -9.80
N GLU A 192 -14.02 -15.80 -8.61
CA GLU A 192 -15.40 -15.43 -8.24
C GLU A 192 -15.97 -14.38 -9.19
N ARG A 193 -15.18 -13.36 -9.59
CA ARG A 193 -15.62 -12.38 -10.59
C ARG A 193 -15.81 -12.96 -11.99
N LYS A 194 -15.07 -14.00 -12.36
CA LYS A 194 -15.19 -14.67 -13.66
C LYS A 194 -16.37 -15.65 -13.71
N ASN A 195 -16.87 -16.10 -12.56
CA ASN A 195 -18.01 -16.99 -12.43
C ASN A 195 -19.27 -16.20 -12.04
N PRO A 196 -20.08 -15.71 -13.00
CA PRO A 196 -21.32 -14.98 -12.70
C PRO A 196 -22.36 -15.81 -11.92
N ALA A 197 -22.22 -17.14 -11.87
CA ALA A 197 -23.04 -18.03 -11.05
C ALA A 197 -22.69 -18.02 -9.55
N SER A 198 -21.55 -17.44 -9.15
CA SER A 198 -21.09 -17.37 -7.76
C SER A 198 -21.16 -15.95 -7.17
N GLY A 199 -22.16 -15.17 -7.59
CA GLY A 199 -22.45 -13.85 -7.02
C GLY A 199 -22.95 -13.97 -5.58
N ARG A 200 -22.04 -14.17 -4.62
CA ARG A 200 -22.41 -14.23 -3.20
C ARG A 200 -22.75 -12.84 -2.69
N ILE A 201 -24.04 -12.52 -2.66
CA ILE A 201 -24.56 -11.47 -1.79
C ILE A 201 -24.20 -11.92 -0.35
N LYS A 202 -23.37 -11.14 0.35
CA LYS A 202 -22.72 -11.55 1.63
C LYS A 202 -23.72 -11.88 2.75
N THR A 203 -24.95 -11.38 2.64
CA THR A 203 -26.08 -11.63 3.53
C THR A 203 -27.33 -11.80 2.69
N MET A 204 -27.89 -13.01 2.66
CA MET A 204 -29.16 -13.31 1.97
C MET A 204 -30.13 -13.97 2.93
N ASN A 205 -31.42 -13.68 2.78
CA ASN A 205 -32.49 -14.43 3.41
C ASN A 205 -32.62 -15.80 2.72
N LEU A 206 -33.22 -16.78 3.40
CA LEU A 206 -33.36 -18.15 2.89
C LEU A 206 -34.07 -18.20 1.52
N GLU A 207 -35.15 -17.42 1.39
CA GLU A 207 -35.95 -17.30 0.16
C GLU A 207 -35.15 -16.79 -1.04
N THR A 208 -34.27 -15.79 -0.82
CA THR A 208 -33.38 -15.27 -1.87
C THR A 208 -32.33 -16.29 -2.32
N LYS A 209 -31.95 -17.23 -1.44
CA LYS A 209 -31.02 -18.30 -1.79
C LYS A 209 -31.70 -19.38 -2.63
N GLU A 210 -32.90 -19.81 -2.23
CA GLU A 210 -33.68 -20.82 -2.95
C GLU A 210 -34.08 -20.34 -4.35
N THR A 211 -34.49 -19.07 -4.48
CA THR A 211 -34.85 -18.46 -5.77
C THR A 211 -33.64 -18.35 -6.72
N LEU A 212 -32.46 -18.00 -6.19
CA LEU A 212 -31.22 -17.99 -6.99
C LEU A 212 -30.82 -19.40 -7.45
N GLU A 213 -30.99 -20.42 -6.60
CA GLU A 213 -30.71 -21.82 -6.96
C GLU A 213 -31.67 -22.33 -8.05
N GLN A 214 -32.96 -21.98 -7.96
CA GLN A 214 -33.95 -22.29 -9.01
C GLN A 214 -33.62 -21.58 -10.33
N LEU A 215 -33.31 -20.28 -10.28
CA LEU A 215 -32.90 -19.52 -11.47
C LEU A 215 -31.67 -20.09 -12.16
N GLN A 216 -30.73 -20.67 -11.41
CA GLN A 216 -29.57 -21.36 -11.97
C GLN A 216 -29.93 -22.68 -12.64
N GLN A 217 -30.88 -23.43 -12.08
CA GLN A 217 -31.37 -24.68 -12.67
C GLN A 217 -32.18 -24.42 -13.95
N ASP A 218 -32.98 -23.36 -13.94
CA ASP A 218 -33.85 -22.98 -15.07
C ASP A 218 -33.11 -22.19 -16.16
N TYR A 219 -31.84 -21.79 -15.91
CA TYR A 219 -31.05 -21.04 -16.87
C TYR A 219 -30.69 -21.91 -18.09
N GLN A 220 -31.38 -21.66 -19.20
CA GLN A 220 -30.96 -22.13 -20.51
C GLN A 220 -30.15 -21.04 -21.21
N PRO A 221 -28.87 -21.30 -21.58
CA PRO A 221 -28.11 -20.36 -22.38
C PRO A 221 -28.79 -20.18 -23.74
N ALA A 222 -29.03 -18.95 -24.16
CA ALA A 222 -29.52 -18.67 -25.49
C ALA A 222 -28.53 -19.23 -26.52
N GLU A 223 -29.00 -20.03 -27.47
CA GLU A 223 -28.19 -20.45 -28.61
C GLU A 223 -27.74 -19.18 -29.36
N GLU A 224 -26.42 -18.94 -29.39
CA GLU A 224 -25.86 -17.91 -30.24
C GLU A 224 -26.10 -18.33 -31.69
N GLU A 225 -27.17 -17.84 -32.31
CA GLU A 225 -27.30 -17.90 -33.75
C GLU A 225 -26.06 -17.25 -34.35
N ALA A 226 -25.25 -18.06 -35.04
CA ALA A 226 -24.07 -17.60 -35.75
C ALA A 226 -24.51 -16.48 -36.70
N SER A 227 -24.25 -15.23 -36.31
CA SER A 227 -24.45 -14.09 -37.19
C SER A 227 -23.47 -14.25 -38.36
N THR A 228 -23.94 -14.91 -39.41
CA THR A 228 -23.30 -14.93 -40.71
C THR A 228 -23.40 -13.51 -41.25
N SER A 229 -22.55 -12.63 -40.75
CA SER A 229 -22.27 -11.35 -41.40
C SER A 229 -21.69 -11.70 -42.78
N LYS A 230 -22.56 -11.71 -43.80
CA LYS A 230 -22.12 -11.69 -45.19
C LYS A 230 -21.27 -10.45 -45.35
N ARG A 231 -19.95 -10.63 -45.29
CA ARG A 231 -18.97 -9.60 -45.63
C ARG A 231 -19.23 -9.21 -47.09
N THR A 232 -19.97 -8.13 -47.28
CA THR A 232 -20.12 -7.51 -48.59
C THR A 232 -18.81 -6.77 -48.85
N ALA A 233 -18.10 -7.15 -49.91
CA ALA A 233 -16.85 -6.50 -50.27
C ALA A 233 -17.09 -5.02 -50.58
N ASP A 234 -16.26 -4.14 -50.02
CA ASP A 234 -16.27 -2.72 -50.32
C ASP A 234 -16.05 -2.49 -51.82
N LYS A 235 -16.80 -1.53 -52.39
CA LYS A 235 -16.72 -1.11 -53.80
C LYS A 235 -15.31 -0.71 -54.26
N PHE A 236 -14.37 -0.52 -53.33
CA PHE A 236 -12.98 -0.16 -53.61
C PHE A 236 -12.04 -1.36 -53.81
N ASN A 237 -12.46 -2.58 -53.46
CA ASN A 237 -11.70 -3.83 -53.65
C ASN A 237 -12.27 -4.73 -54.77
N ALA A 238 -13.27 -4.26 -55.52
CA ALA A 238 -13.69 -4.91 -56.75
C ALA A 238 -12.78 -4.43 -57.89
N ALA A 239 -11.76 -5.22 -58.20
CA ALA A 239 -10.89 -4.97 -59.34
C ALA A 239 -11.70 -4.90 -60.64
N HIS A 240 -11.49 -3.83 -61.41
CA HIS A 240 -11.88 -3.72 -62.80
C HIS A 240 -10.73 -3.13 -63.60
#